data_AF-A0AB73K548-F1
#
_entry.id   AF-A0AB73K548-F1
#
_cell.length_a   1.000
_cell.length_b   1.000
_cell.length_c   1.000
_cell.angle_alpha   90.00
_cell.angle_beta   90.00
_cell.angle_gamma   90.00
#
_symmetry.space_group_name_H-M   'P 1'
#
loop_
_entity.id
_entity.type
_entity.pdbx_description
1 polymer ?
#
loop_
_entity_poly.entity_id
_entity_poly.type
_entity_poly.pdbx_seq_one_letter_code
_entity_poly.pdbx_strand_id
1 'polypeptide(L)'
;MKLRYLFIFVIILLNGSLFFTNPDKEMHQAFIKDKLTSIMDQKMGDELNENKDPNLKFLAEFSKNIIPVISDKIVTYMMDTHIRRENYYLFSTIQILYHDQWKTIGLGIFDKMFLFPKVEEEIQKVDFKKEFNKLLQNNR
;
A
#
# COMPACT_ATOMS: atom_id res chain seq x y z
N MET A 1 7.82 -16.84 41.78
CA MET A 1 7.36 -17.76 40.72
C MET A 1 8.56 -18.52 40.17
N LYS A 2 8.47 -19.84 39.91
CA LYS A 2 9.57 -20.58 39.27
C LYS A 2 9.82 -19.98 37.87
N LEU A 3 11.09 -19.86 37.47
CA LEU A 3 11.51 -19.26 36.19
C LEU A 3 10.74 -19.79 34.97
N ARG A 4 10.34 -21.07 35.01
CA ARG A 4 9.51 -21.73 33.99
C ARG A 4 8.14 -21.09 33.79
N TYR A 5 7.46 -20.67 34.87
CA TYR A 5 6.15 -20.02 34.76
C TYR A 5 6.27 -18.59 34.25
N LEU A 6 7.33 -17.88 34.65
CA LEU A 6 7.62 -16.54 34.12
C LEU A 6 7.87 -16.62 32.61
N PHE A 7 8.64 -17.61 32.15
CA PHE A 7 8.90 -17.82 30.73
C PHE A 7 7.63 -18.10 29.92
N ILE A 8 6.76 -19.00 30.42
CA ILE A 8 5.47 -19.29 29.78
C ILE A 8 4.58 -18.05 29.73
N PHE A 9 4.53 -17.28 30.83
CA PHE A 9 3.76 -16.04 30.90
C PHE A 9 4.22 -15.01 29.86
N VAL A 10 5.53 -14.82 29.69
CA VAL A 10 6.09 -13.93 28.67
C VAL A 10 5.71 -14.38 27.26
N ILE A 11 5.77 -15.68 26.96
CA ILE A 11 5.35 -16.21 25.65
C ILE A 11 3.87 -15.95 25.39
N ILE A 12 3.01 -16.17 26.38
CA ILE A 12 1.57 -15.91 26.26
C ILE A 12 1.32 -14.42 26.01
N LEU A 13 1.98 -13.54 26.75
CA LEU A 13 1.87 -12.10 26.53
C LEU A 13 2.34 -11.69 25.13
N LEU A 14 3.46 -12.24 24.65
CA LEU A 14 3.98 -11.95 23.31
C LEU A 14 2.98 -12.37 22.23
N ASN A 15 2.48 -13.59 22.28
CA ASN A 15 1.50 -14.09 21.31
C ASN A 15 0.18 -13.34 21.39
N GLY A 16 -0.30 -13.04 22.60
CA GLY A 16 -1.50 -12.24 22.81
C GLY A 16 -1.36 -10.84 22.22
N SER A 17 -0.21 -10.20 22.40
CA SER A 17 0.06 -8.88 21.82
C SER A 17 0.06 -8.93 20.29
N LEU A 18 0.74 -9.90 19.69
CA LEU A 18 0.79 -10.09 18.24
C LEU A 18 -0.58 -10.41 17.64
N PHE A 19 -1.38 -11.23 18.31
CA PHE A 19 -2.73 -11.56 17.88
C PHE A 19 -3.64 -10.32 17.86
N PHE A 20 -3.59 -9.51 18.92
CA PHE A 20 -4.42 -8.31 19.04
C PHE A 20 -3.97 -7.18 18.12
N THR A 21 -2.66 -7.08 17.88
CA THR A 21 -2.04 -6.06 17.03
C THR A 21 -1.77 -6.55 15.61
N ASN A 22 -2.42 -7.65 15.19
CA ASN A 22 -2.29 -8.14 13.82
C ASN A 22 -3.16 -7.29 12.90
N PRO A 23 -2.59 -6.61 11.89
CA PRO A 23 -3.36 -5.70 11.05
C PRO A 23 -4.56 -6.35 10.37
N ASP A 24 -5.70 -5.68 10.43
CA ASP A 24 -6.97 -6.11 9.85
C ASP A 24 -7.12 -5.64 8.40
N LYS A 25 -8.31 -5.89 7.80
CA LYS A 25 -8.55 -5.52 6.40
C LYS A 25 -8.49 -4.00 6.20
N GLU A 26 -9.09 -3.23 7.10
CA GLU A 26 -9.17 -1.77 6.97
C GLU A 26 -7.77 -1.14 7.02
N MET A 27 -6.90 -1.61 7.93
CA MET A 27 -5.50 -1.15 7.98
C MET A 27 -4.73 -1.47 6.69
N HIS A 28 -4.97 -2.62 6.06
CA HIS A 28 -4.35 -2.94 4.77
C HIS A 28 -4.81 -1.98 3.66
N GLN A 29 -6.11 -1.69 3.63
CA GLN A 29 -6.70 -0.79 2.63
C GLN A 29 -6.17 0.64 2.80
N ALA A 30 -6.15 1.13 4.04
CA ALA A 30 -5.61 2.45 4.38
C ALA A 30 -4.13 2.56 4.01
N PHE A 31 -3.31 1.56 4.35
CA PHE A 31 -1.89 1.54 4.01
C PHE A 31 -1.64 1.62 2.50
N ILE A 32 -2.39 0.86 1.70
CA ILE A 32 -2.21 0.85 0.24
C ILE A 32 -2.71 2.14 -0.39
N LYS A 33 -3.81 2.71 0.13
CA LYS A 33 -4.31 4.02 -0.27
C LYS A 33 -3.30 5.13 0.01
N ASP A 34 -2.72 5.14 1.20
CA ASP A 34 -1.73 6.14 1.60
C ASP A 34 -0.46 6.01 0.76
N LYS A 35 0.02 4.78 0.54
CA LYS A 35 1.16 4.54 -0.35
C LYS A 35 0.87 5.03 -1.76
N LEU A 36 -0.26 4.67 -2.37
CA LEU A 36 -0.61 5.11 -3.72
C LEU A 36 -0.71 6.64 -3.82
N THR A 37 -1.38 7.27 -2.86
CA THR A 37 -1.55 8.74 -2.81
C THR A 37 -0.20 9.43 -2.68
N SER A 38 0.67 8.94 -1.78
CA SER A 38 2.00 9.51 -1.57
C SER A 38 2.88 9.43 -2.82
N ILE A 39 2.80 8.33 -3.57
CA ILE A 39 3.58 8.15 -4.81
C ILE A 39 3.08 9.08 -5.91
N MET A 40 1.74 9.22 -6.05
CA MET A 40 1.17 10.14 -7.02
C MET A 40 1.56 11.58 -6.69
N ASP A 41 1.35 12.01 -5.44
CA ASP A 41 1.70 13.35 -4.95
C ASP A 41 3.18 13.68 -5.16
N GLN A 42 4.07 12.72 -4.84
CA GLN A 42 5.51 12.89 -5.06
C GLN A 42 5.82 13.12 -6.54
N LYS A 43 5.31 12.27 -7.44
CA LYS A 43 5.59 12.38 -8.88
C LYS A 43 5.06 13.68 -9.48
N MET A 44 3.88 14.14 -9.07
CA MET A 44 3.38 15.45 -9.52
C MET A 44 4.20 16.60 -8.94
N GLY A 45 4.64 16.51 -7.68
CA GLY A 45 5.54 17.49 -7.08
C GLY A 45 6.85 17.61 -7.84
N ASP A 46 7.44 16.49 -8.22
CA ASP A 46 8.67 16.44 -9.02
C ASP A 46 8.45 17.07 -10.40
N GLU A 47 7.36 16.72 -11.11
CA GLU A 47 7.01 17.30 -12.42
C GLU A 47 6.79 18.83 -12.36
N LEU A 48 6.16 19.35 -11.30
CA LEU A 48 5.94 20.78 -11.09
C LEU A 48 7.21 21.56 -10.80
N ASN A 49 8.15 20.93 -10.09
CA ASN A 49 9.44 21.55 -9.79
C ASN A 49 10.32 21.62 -11.05
N GLU A 50 10.25 20.61 -11.92
CA GLU A 50 10.97 20.59 -13.19
C GLU A 50 10.33 21.50 -14.26
N ASN A 51 9.00 21.61 -14.32
CA ASN A 51 8.29 22.44 -15.29
C ASN A 51 7.60 23.65 -14.64
N LYS A 52 8.14 24.85 -14.90
CA LYS A 52 7.55 26.15 -14.46
C LYS A 52 6.31 26.60 -15.27
N ASP A 53 5.58 25.67 -15.87
CA ASP A 53 4.40 26.00 -16.68
C ASP A 53 3.21 26.35 -15.76
N PRO A 54 2.65 27.57 -15.83
CA PRO A 54 1.49 27.98 -15.03
C PRO A 54 0.24 27.11 -15.26
N ASN A 55 0.07 26.48 -16.43
CA ASN A 55 -1.03 25.54 -16.67
C ASN A 55 -0.87 24.24 -15.86
N LEU A 56 0.37 23.87 -15.53
CA LEU A 56 0.67 22.69 -14.73
C LEU A 56 0.30 22.90 -13.25
N LYS A 57 0.46 24.12 -12.74
CA LYS A 57 0.00 24.47 -11.38
C LYS A 57 -1.52 24.34 -11.22
N PHE A 58 -2.29 24.82 -12.21
CA PHE A 58 -3.73 24.63 -12.21
C PHE A 58 -4.11 23.14 -12.24
N LEU A 59 -3.42 22.36 -13.06
CA LEU A 59 -3.63 20.91 -13.15
C LEU A 59 -3.28 20.20 -11.82
N ALA A 60 -2.25 20.66 -11.12
CA ALA A 60 -1.87 20.15 -9.79
C ALA A 60 -2.87 20.54 -8.68
N GLU A 61 -3.41 21.74 -8.71
CA GLU A 61 -4.46 22.15 -7.77
C GLU A 61 -5.78 21.40 -8.03
N PHE A 62 -6.11 21.18 -9.29
CA PHE A 62 -7.24 20.36 -9.70
C PHE A 62 -7.05 18.88 -9.31
N SER A 63 -5.85 18.33 -9.54
CA SER A 63 -5.54 16.93 -9.24
C SER A 63 -5.59 16.66 -7.74
N LYS A 64 -5.14 17.57 -6.87
CA LYS A 64 -5.22 17.42 -5.39
C LYS A 64 -6.60 17.03 -4.87
N ASN A 65 -7.67 17.48 -5.51
CA ASN A 65 -9.05 17.15 -5.11
C ASN A 65 -9.58 15.87 -5.79
N ILE A 66 -8.92 15.40 -6.84
CA ILE A 66 -9.35 14.27 -7.66
C ILE A 66 -8.57 13.01 -7.32
N ILE A 67 -7.27 13.13 -7.00
CA ILE A 67 -6.42 12.01 -6.61
C ILE A 67 -7.01 11.24 -5.45
N PRO A 68 -7.55 11.85 -4.36
CA PRO A 68 -8.15 11.07 -3.28
C PRO A 68 -9.35 10.24 -3.74
N VAL A 69 -10.14 10.75 -4.69
CA VAL A 69 -11.33 10.06 -5.23
C VAL A 69 -10.94 8.94 -6.19
N ILE A 70 -9.96 9.20 -7.07
CA ILE A 70 -9.42 8.20 -7.99
C ILE A 70 -8.68 7.11 -7.22
N SER A 71 -7.87 7.49 -6.21
CA SER A 71 -7.13 6.55 -5.39
C SER A 71 -8.08 5.64 -4.62
N ASP A 72 -9.18 6.14 -4.04
CA ASP A 72 -10.18 5.29 -3.39
C ASP A 72 -10.79 4.27 -4.35
N LYS A 73 -11.18 4.69 -5.57
CA LYS A 73 -11.76 3.77 -6.56
C LYS A 73 -10.76 2.73 -7.05
N ILE A 74 -9.54 3.16 -7.37
CA ILE A 74 -8.47 2.25 -7.82
C ILE A 74 -8.08 1.29 -6.71
N VAL A 75 -7.89 1.78 -5.48
CA VAL A 75 -7.54 0.95 -4.31
C VAL A 75 -8.65 -0.05 -4.06
N THR A 76 -9.91 0.38 -3.99
CA THR A 76 -11.05 -0.53 -3.77
C THR A 76 -11.09 -1.62 -4.84
N TYR A 77 -11.00 -1.24 -6.12
CA TYR A 77 -10.96 -2.20 -7.22
C TYR A 77 -9.77 -3.16 -7.10
N MET A 78 -8.57 -2.66 -6.83
CA MET A 78 -7.36 -3.48 -6.66
C MET A 78 -7.47 -4.40 -5.44
N MET A 79 -8.04 -3.94 -4.32
CA MET A 79 -8.29 -4.74 -3.12
C MET A 79 -9.25 -5.89 -3.37
N ASP A 80 -10.22 -5.69 -4.26
CA ASP A 80 -11.24 -6.70 -4.53
C ASP A 80 -10.81 -7.70 -5.61
N THR A 81 -9.86 -7.32 -6.48
CA THR A 81 -9.53 -8.11 -7.68
C THR A 81 -8.09 -8.62 -7.72
N HIS A 82 -7.12 -7.84 -7.21
CA HIS A 82 -5.69 -8.08 -7.43
C HIS A 82 -4.86 -8.06 -6.16
N ILE A 83 -5.42 -7.70 -5.00
CA ILE A 83 -4.70 -7.62 -3.74
C ILE A 83 -5.45 -8.43 -2.68
N ARG A 84 -4.72 -9.22 -1.91
CA ARG A 84 -5.27 -10.10 -0.89
C ARG A 84 -4.47 -9.96 0.39
N ARG A 85 -5.19 -10.02 1.52
CA ARG A 85 -4.61 -10.18 2.85
C ARG A 85 -4.53 -11.66 3.18
N GLU A 86 -3.33 -12.13 3.50
CA GLU A 86 -3.16 -13.43 4.18
C GLU A 86 -2.97 -13.22 5.67
N ASN A 87 -3.81 -13.87 6.47
CA ASN A 87 -3.76 -13.78 7.92
C ASN A 87 -3.11 -15.05 8.51
N TYR A 88 -1.97 -14.89 9.18
CA TYR A 88 -1.24 -15.96 9.86
C TYR A 88 -1.42 -15.92 11.39
N TYR A 89 -2.53 -15.34 11.86
CA TYR A 89 -2.90 -15.12 13.27
C TYR A 89 -2.05 -14.10 14.02
N LEU A 90 -0.73 -14.24 14.00
CA LEU A 90 0.21 -13.36 14.73
C LEU A 90 0.74 -12.20 13.87
N PHE A 91 0.56 -12.33 12.56
CA PHE A 91 0.94 -11.35 11.56
C PHE A 91 0.08 -11.59 10.33
N SER A 92 0.19 -10.68 9.38
CA SER A 92 -0.47 -10.77 8.08
C SER A 92 0.48 -10.38 6.97
N THR A 93 0.14 -10.71 5.74
CA THR A 93 0.91 -10.30 4.57
C THR A 93 0.01 -9.73 3.50
N ILE A 94 0.53 -8.78 2.74
CA ILE A 94 -0.11 -8.27 1.52
C ILE A 94 0.39 -9.10 0.34
N GLN A 95 -0.53 -9.66 -0.43
CA GLN A 95 -0.23 -10.37 -1.66
C GLN A 95 -0.87 -9.66 -2.86
N ILE A 96 -0.17 -9.65 -3.99
CA ILE A 96 -0.71 -9.17 -5.26
C ILE A 96 -0.80 -10.32 -6.26
N LEU A 97 -1.81 -10.29 -7.12
CA LEU A 97 -1.93 -11.18 -8.25
C LEU A 97 -1.08 -10.65 -9.40
N TYR A 98 0.01 -11.36 -9.74
CA TYR A 98 0.95 -10.98 -10.79
C TYR A 98 1.32 -12.20 -11.64
N HIS A 99 1.08 -12.11 -12.96
CA HIS A 99 1.19 -13.25 -13.90
C HIS A 99 0.49 -14.51 -13.37
N ASP A 100 -0.77 -14.37 -12.98
CA ASP A 100 -1.62 -15.44 -12.42
C ASP A 100 -1.06 -16.11 -11.15
N GLN A 101 -0.10 -15.48 -10.48
CA GLN A 101 0.50 -15.95 -9.24
C GLN A 101 0.37 -14.93 -8.12
N TRP A 102 -0.07 -15.39 -6.96
CA TRP A 102 -0.07 -14.58 -5.74
C TRP A 102 1.35 -14.40 -5.23
N LYS A 103 1.83 -13.16 -5.24
CA LYS A 103 3.16 -12.79 -4.73
C LYS A 103 3.02 -11.93 -3.50
N THR A 104 3.71 -12.31 -2.43
CA THR A 104 3.78 -11.51 -1.21
C THR A 104 4.65 -10.28 -1.42
N ILE A 105 4.10 -9.10 -1.14
CA ILE A 105 4.77 -7.82 -1.34
C ILE A 105 5.00 -7.05 -0.04
N GLY A 106 4.42 -7.49 1.06
CA GLY A 106 4.52 -6.78 2.33
C GLY A 106 4.12 -7.61 3.54
N LEU A 107 4.45 -7.07 4.71
CA LEU A 107 4.24 -7.67 6.03
C LEU A 107 3.43 -6.70 6.91
N GLY A 108 2.44 -7.26 7.61
CA GLY A 108 1.66 -6.60 8.64
C GLY A 108 1.95 -7.21 10.01
N ILE A 109 2.45 -6.42 10.94
CA ILE A 109 2.75 -6.86 12.31
C ILE A 109 2.72 -5.66 13.26
N PHE A 110 2.25 -5.83 14.49
CA PHE A 110 2.20 -4.76 15.51
C PHE A 110 1.51 -3.48 15.05
N ASP A 111 0.32 -3.60 14.45
CA ASP A 111 -0.49 -2.51 13.89
C ASP A 111 0.25 -1.68 12.84
N LYS A 112 1.28 -2.26 12.22
CA LYS A 112 2.09 -1.61 11.20
C LYS A 112 2.16 -2.47 9.96
N MET A 113 2.18 -1.78 8.83
CA MET A 113 2.29 -2.37 7.50
C MET A 113 3.58 -1.91 6.85
N PHE A 114 4.25 -2.84 6.17
CA PHE A 114 5.51 -2.60 5.48
C PHE A 114 5.47 -3.25 4.10
N LEU A 115 5.96 -2.56 3.07
CA LEU A 115 6.28 -3.19 1.80
C LEU A 115 7.72 -3.71 1.84
N PHE A 116 8.01 -4.76 1.09
CA PHE A 116 9.40 -5.19 0.93
C PHE A 116 10.18 -4.16 0.11
N PRO A 117 11.46 -3.89 0.45
CA PRO A 117 12.24 -2.84 -0.22
C PRO A 117 12.26 -2.95 -1.75
N LYS A 118 12.38 -4.17 -2.27
CA LYS A 118 12.35 -4.43 -3.73
C LYS A 118 11.04 -3.95 -4.38
N VAL A 119 9.92 -4.11 -3.68
CA VAL A 119 8.61 -3.65 -4.16
C VAL A 119 8.56 -2.12 -4.13
N GLU A 120 9.05 -1.49 -3.07
CA GLU A 120 9.10 -0.03 -2.99
C GLU A 120 9.98 0.57 -4.11
N GLU A 121 11.13 -0.03 -4.39
CA GLU A 121 12.01 0.36 -5.50
C GLU A 121 11.34 0.20 -6.87
N GLU A 122 10.61 -0.89 -7.10
CA GLU A 122 9.89 -1.13 -8.36
C GLU A 122 8.77 -0.12 -8.56
N ILE A 123 8.00 0.18 -7.52
CA ILE A 123 6.89 1.14 -7.59
C ILE A 123 7.40 2.56 -7.87
N GLN A 124 8.53 2.97 -7.26
CA GLN A 124 9.12 4.29 -7.52
C GLN A 124 9.53 4.47 -8.99
N LYS A 125 9.95 3.40 -9.67
CA LYS A 125 10.33 3.40 -11.09
C LYS A 125 9.14 3.46 -12.05
N VAL A 126 7.91 3.22 -11.58
CA VAL A 126 6.71 3.25 -12.43
C VAL A 126 6.45 4.66 -12.94
N ASP A 127 6.36 4.83 -14.25
CA ASP A 127 5.90 6.05 -14.90
C ASP A 127 4.38 6.02 -15.03
N PHE A 128 3.70 6.71 -14.12
CA PHE A 128 2.24 6.77 -14.06
C PHE A 128 1.62 7.39 -15.30
N LYS A 129 2.29 8.35 -15.95
CA LYS A 129 1.79 9.00 -17.17
C LYS A 129 1.77 7.99 -18.32
N LYS A 130 2.81 7.16 -18.43
CA LYS A 130 2.88 6.10 -19.43
C LYS A 130 1.85 4.99 -19.18
N GLU A 131 1.67 4.56 -17.93
CA GLU A 131 0.66 3.56 -17.53
C GLU A 131 -0.77 4.07 -17.77
N PHE A 132 -1.08 5.30 -17.33
CA PHE A 132 -2.40 5.90 -17.53
C PHE A 132 -2.75 6.05 -19.02
N ASN A 133 -1.79 6.47 -19.84
CA ASN A 133 -1.96 6.54 -21.29
C ASN A 133 -2.21 5.17 -21.93
N LYS A 134 -1.56 4.10 -21.44
CA LYS A 134 -1.85 2.73 -21.91
C LYS A 134 -3.27 2.30 -21.56
N LEU A 135 -3.74 2.58 -20.33
CA LEU A 135 -5.11 2.25 -19.91
C LEU A 135 -6.17 2.97 -20.75
N LEU A 136 -5.92 4.22 -21.12
CA LEU A 136 -6.82 4.99 -21.99
C LEU A 136 -6.79 4.53 -23.45
N GLN A 137 -5.64 4.07 -23.95
CA GLN A 137 -5.51 3.55 -25.32
C GLN A 137 -6.06 2.14 -25.49
N ASN A 138 -5.97 1.29 -24.45
CA ASN A 138 -6.48 -0.09 -24.51
C ASN A 138 -8.00 -0.18 -24.35
N ASN A 139 -8.68 0.94 -24.08
CA ASN A 139 -10.14 1.07 -24.01
C ASN A 139 -10.74 1.75 -25.26
N ARG A 140 -10.00 1.84 -26.37
CA ARG A 140 -10.51 2.19 -27.71
C ARG A 140 -10.36 1.01 -28.65
#